data_AF-A0A0F2TJ29-F1
#
_entry.id   AF-A0A0F2TJ29-F1
#
_cell.length_a   1.000
_cell.length_b   1.000
_cell.length_c   1.000
_cell.angle_alpha   90.00
_cell.angle_beta   90.00
_cell.angle_gamma   90.00
#
_symmetry.space_group_name_H-M   'P 1'
#
loop_
_entity.id
_entity.type
_entity.pdbx_description
1 polymer ?
#
loop_
_entity_poly.entity_id
_entity_poly.type
_entity_poly.pdbx_seq_one_letter_code
_entity_poly.pdbx_strand_id
1 'polypeptide(L)'
;MTAAALAVDAAVHADLAPDYDFGPGPTQGTLFRVEAAAACLAALLVLFAGRRFAVWAFAFLVSASALGAVLLYSHVDVGALGPLPNMYDPVWYPQKTASAVAEAVGTAAALAGLLLSRPPRWGGRWRRRRL
;
A
#
# COMPACT_ATOMS: atom_id res chain seq x y z
N MET A 1 8.84 5.63 -11.46
CA MET A 1 7.85 4.55 -11.56
C MET A 1 7.16 4.32 -10.22
N THR A 2 7.83 3.84 -9.17
CA THR A 2 7.20 3.60 -7.85
C THR A 2 6.44 4.80 -7.29
N ALA A 3 7.06 5.98 -7.19
CA ALA A 3 6.39 7.17 -6.66
C ALA A 3 5.19 7.63 -7.52
N ALA A 4 5.25 7.45 -8.85
CA ALA A 4 4.15 7.78 -9.74
C ALA A 4 2.99 6.79 -9.59
N ALA A 5 3.29 5.49 -9.49
CA ALA A 5 2.31 4.44 -9.24
C ALA A 5 1.58 4.67 -7.89
N LEU A 6 2.34 4.94 -6.82
CA LEU A 6 1.79 5.28 -5.50
C LEU A 6 0.95 6.57 -5.51
N ALA A 7 1.31 7.56 -6.34
CA ALA A 7 0.51 8.78 -6.47
C ALA A 7 -0.82 8.52 -7.18
N VAL A 8 -0.83 7.68 -8.23
CA VAL A 8 -2.06 7.26 -8.91
C VAL A 8 -2.94 6.44 -7.97
N ASP A 9 -2.36 5.47 -7.28
CA ASP A 9 -3.02 4.65 -6.26
C ASP A 9 -3.69 5.52 -5.18
N ALA A 10 -2.96 6.49 -4.64
CA ALA A 10 -3.50 7.42 -3.65
C ALA A 10 -4.67 8.26 -4.20
N ALA A 11 -4.56 8.72 -5.46
CA ALA A 11 -5.61 9.52 -6.09
C ALA A 11 -6.88 8.69 -6.31
N VAL A 12 -6.76 7.46 -6.81
CA VAL A 12 -7.90 6.56 -7.04
C VAL A 12 -8.59 6.19 -5.72
N HIS A 13 -7.83 5.85 -4.68
CA HIS A 13 -8.38 5.55 -3.37
C HIS A 13 -9.07 6.76 -2.71
N ALA A 14 -8.48 7.95 -2.84
CA ALA A 14 -9.11 9.17 -2.33
C ALA A 14 -10.42 9.51 -3.08
N ASP A 15 -10.47 9.26 -4.39
CA ASP A 15 -11.65 9.47 -5.23
C ASP A 15 -12.77 8.46 -4.90
N LEU A 16 -12.43 7.19 -4.67
CA LEU A 16 -13.41 6.15 -4.32
C LEU A 16 -13.91 6.25 -2.87
N ALA A 17 -13.14 6.87 -1.96
CA ALA A 17 -13.48 6.89 -0.54
C ALA A 17 -14.91 7.36 -0.19
N PRO A 18 -15.45 8.45 -0.78
CA PRO A 18 -16.80 8.93 -0.46
C PRO A 18 -17.90 7.96 -0.87
N ASP A 19 -17.73 7.25 -1.99
CA ASP A 19 -18.73 6.32 -2.54
C ASP A 19 -18.92 5.11 -1.63
N TYR A 20 -17.92 4.78 -0.81
CA TYR A 20 -17.89 3.64 0.09
C TYR A 20 -18.00 4.05 1.58
N ASP A 21 -18.46 5.27 1.85
CA ASP A 21 -18.56 5.84 3.20
C ASP A 21 -19.96 5.69 3.80
N PHE A 22 -20.42 4.45 3.93
CA PHE A 22 -21.75 4.14 4.45
C PHE A 22 -21.73 2.97 5.44
N GLY A 23 -22.71 2.97 6.35
CA GLY A 23 -22.86 1.96 7.40
C GLY A 23 -22.30 2.37 8.76
N PRO A 24 -22.57 1.60 9.82
CA PRO A 24 -22.07 1.87 11.17
C PRO A 24 -20.60 1.43 11.33
N GLY A 25 -19.80 2.19 12.07
CA GLY A 25 -18.40 1.85 12.38
C GLY A 25 -17.39 2.29 11.30
N PRO A 26 -16.17 1.73 11.29
CA PRO A 26 -15.19 2.00 10.25
C PRO A 26 -15.70 1.52 8.88
N THR A 27 -15.90 2.47 7.98
CA THR A 27 -16.40 2.21 6.63
C THR A 27 -15.29 1.74 5.70
N GLN A 28 -15.64 1.12 4.57
CA GLN A 28 -14.67 0.83 3.51
C GLN A 28 -14.03 2.13 2.97
N GLY A 29 -14.79 3.23 2.90
CA GLY A 29 -14.26 4.55 2.60
C GLY A 29 -13.18 5.04 3.59
N THR A 30 -13.27 4.64 4.87
CA THR A 30 -12.22 4.92 5.86
C THR A 30 -10.93 4.17 5.55
N LEU A 31 -11.01 2.90 5.12
CA LEU A 31 -9.84 2.15 4.68
C LEU A 31 -9.22 2.76 3.42
N PHE A 32 -10.04 3.19 2.46
CA PHE A 32 -9.56 3.89 1.27
C PHE A 32 -8.80 5.18 1.61
N ARG A 33 -9.27 5.96 2.59
CA ARG A 33 -8.54 7.15 3.06
C ARG A 33 -7.22 6.82 3.75
N VAL A 34 -7.17 5.75 4.55
CA VAL A 34 -5.94 5.29 5.20
C VAL A 34 -4.92 4.83 4.16
N GLU A 35 -5.35 4.04 3.18
CA GLU A 35 -4.49 3.59 2.08
C GLU A 35 -3.98 4.78 1.26
N ALA A 36 -4.86 5.70 0.87
CA ALA A 36 -4.47 6.90 0.15
C ALA A 36 -3.43 7.75 0.89
N ALA A 37 -3.57 7.89 2.21
CA ALA A 37 -2.59 8.58 3.05
C ALA A 37 -1.25 7.84 3.12
N ALA A 38 -1.29 6.51 3.28
CA ALA A 38 -0.10 5.67 3.31
C ALA A 38 0.65 5.69 1.96
N ALA A 39 -0.08 5.61 0.85
CA ALA A 39 0.44 5.68 -0.51
C ALA A 39 1.04 7.06 -0.82
N CYS A 40 0.36 8.16 -0.45
CA CYS A 40 0.92 9.51 -0.51
C CYS A 40 2.24 9.62 0.27
N LEU A 41 2.27 9.14 1.52
CA LEU A 41 3.47 9.16 2.35
C LEU A 41 4.59 8.32 1.71
N ALA A 42 4.28 7.13 1.21
CA ALA A 42 5.24 6.26 0.55
C ALA A 42 5.82 6.94 -0.71
N ALA A 43 4.99 7.60 -1.52
CA ALA A 43 5.44 8.33 -2.69
C ALA A 43 6.45 9.44 -2.31
N LEU A 44 6.12 10.25 -1.31
CA LEU A 44 7.01 11.30 -0.80
C LEU A 44 8.31 10.72 -0.23
N LEU A 45 8.23 9.63 0.55
CA LEU A 45 9.41 8.97 1.09
C LEU A 45 10.32 8.42 -0.01
N VAL A 46 9.77 7.81 -1.06
CA VAL A 46 10.55 7.33 -2.22
C VAL A 46 11.26 8.50 -2.90
N LEU A 47 10.58 9.63 -3.10
CA LEU A 47 11.17 10.83 -3.74
C LEU A 47 12.30 11.45 -2.92
N PHE A 48 12.11 11.62 -1.61
CA PHE A 48 13.07 12.37 -0.77
C PHE A 48 14.09 11.49 -0.03
N ALA A 49 13.76 10.22 0.19
CA ALA A 49 14.54 9.30 1.02
C ALA A 49 14.79 7.92 0.38
N GLY A 50 14.59 7.76 -0.94
CA GLY A 50 14.77 6.52 -1.71
C GLY A 50 16.18 5.89 -1.70
N ARG A 51 17.11 6.40 -0.91
CA ARG A 51 18.40 5.74 -0.60
C ARG A 51 18.31 4.77 0.59
N ARG A 52 17.21 4.76 1.33
CA ARG A 52 17.04 3.98 2.56
C ARG A 52 16.25 2.70 2.27
N PHE A 53 16.78 1.55 2.69
CA PHE A 53 16.07 0.26 2.59
C PHE A 53 14.65 0.29 3.17
N ALA A 54 14.48 0.91 4.34
CA ALA A 54 13.18 1.01 5.01
C ALA A 54 12.12 1.74 4.17
N VAL A 55 12.52 2.69 3.31
CA VAL A 55 11.60 3.41 2.42
C VAL A 55 11.04 2.48 1.35
N TRP A 56 11.90 1.67 0.74
CA TRP A 56 11.46 0.70 -0.26
C TRP A 56 10.63 -0.43 0.36
N ALA A 57 10.97 -0.85 1.59
CA ALA A 57 10.19 -1.85 2.30
C ALA A 57 8.78 -1.33 2.59
N PHE A 58 8.67 -0.09 3.07
CA PHE A 58 7.38 0.56 3.30
C PHE A 58 6.57 0.69 2.01
N ALA A 59 7.17 1.23 0.94
CA ALA A 59 6.50 1.36 -0.36
C ALA A 59 6.02 0.03 -0.92
N PHE A 60 6.83 -1.03 -0.77
CA PHE A 60 6.45 -2.39 -1.20
C PHE A 60 5.26 -2.91 -0.38
N LEU A 61 5.30 -2.76 0.94
CA LEU A 61 4.22 -3.24 1.80
C LEU A 61 2.89 -2.58 1.48
N VAL A 62 2.88 -1.25 1.30
CA VAL A 62 1.68 -0.47 0.93
C VAL A 62 1.10 -0.96 -0.41
N SER A 63 1.90 -0.91 -1.48
CA SER A 63 1.39 -1.34 -2.81
C SER A 63 0.99 -2.83 -2.84
N ALA A 64 1.72 -3.70 -2.14
CA ALA A 64 1.40 -5.12 -2.10
C ALA A 64 0.14 -5.40 -1.27
N SER A 65 -0.12 -4.65 -0.20
CA SER A 65 -1.35 -4.79 0.58
C SER A 65 -2.56 -4.32 -0.21
N ALA A 66 -2.47 -3.19 -0.92
CA ALA A 66 -3.53 -2.71 -1.80
C ALA A 66 -3.85 -3.73 -2.90
N LEU A 67 -2.82 -4.18 -3.64
CA LEU A 67 -2.98 -5.20 -4.68
C LEU A 67 -3.59 -6.50 -4.13
N GLY A 68 -3.07 -6.94 -2.98
CA GLY A 68 -3.57 -8.13 -2.30
C GLY A 68 -5.04 -8.00 -1.91
N ALA A 69 -5.44 -6.84 -1.39
CA ALA A 69 -6.82 -6.57 -1.04
C ALA A 69 -7.72 -6.54 -2.28
N VAL A 70 -7.35 -5.81 -3.34
CA VAL A 70 -8.11 -5.76 -4.60
C VAL A 70 -8.30 -7.15 -5.18
N LEU A 71 -7.26 -7.99 -5.20
CA LEU A 71 -7.35 -9.34 -5.74
C LEU A 71 -8.18 -10.26 -4.83
N LEU A 72 -7.97 -10.20 -3.51
CA LEU A 72 -8.71 -11.01 -2.55
C LEU A 72 -10.20 -10.73 -2.61
N TYR A 73 -10.59 -9.46 -2.41
CA TYR A 73 -12.00 -9.06 -2.35
C TYR A 73 -12.69 -9.06 -3.71
N SER A 74 -11.96 -9.16 -4.83
CA SER A 74 -12.58 -9.39 -6.15
C SER A 74 -12.87 -10.87 -6.42
N HIS A 75 -12.19 -11.80 -5.76
CA HIS A 75 -12.29 -13.24 -6.07
C HIS A 75 -12.88 -14.08 -4.94
N VAL A 76 -12.76 -13.64 -3.69
CA VAL A 76 -13.15 -14.39 -2.51
C VAL A 76 -14.03 -13.53 -1.62
N ASP A 77 -15.24 -14.03 -1.34
CA ASP A 77 -16.08 -13.47 -0.29
C ASP A 77 -15.60 -13.98 1.07
N VAL A 78 -14.81 -13.16 1.75
CA VAL A 78 -14.32 -13.46 3.11
C VAL A 78 -15.33 -13.06 4.19
N GLY A 79 -16.44 -12.42 3.82
CA GLY A 79 -17.41 -11.84 4.72
C GLY A 79 -16.90 -10.58 5.45
N ALA A 80 -17.61 -10.21 6.52
CA ALA A 80 -17.19 -9.11 7.39
C ALA A 80 -16.03 -9.54 8.29
N LEU A 81 -15.06 -8.63 8.51
CA LEU A 81 -13.88 -8.89 9.35
C LEU A 81 -13.89 -7.96 10.57
N GLY A 82 -14.38 -8.46 11.70
CA GLY A 82 -14.49 -7.67 12.92
C GLY A 82 -15.39 -6.44 12.70
N PRO A 83 -14.91 -5.20 12.94
CA PRO A 83 -15.69 -3.99 12.72
C PRO A 83 -15.76 -3.56 11.23
N LEU A 84 -15.02 -4.24 10.34
CA LEU A 84 -15.02 -3.91 8.92
C LEU A 84 -16.20 -4.60 8.21
N PRO A 85 -16.92 -3.88 7.32
CA PRO A 85 -18.00 -4.46 6.54
C PRO A 85 -17.47 -5.54 5.58
N ASN A 86 -18.38 -6.31 4.97
CA ASN A 86 -18.00 -7.17 3.85
C ASN A 86 -17.58 -6.29 2.67
N MET A 87 -16.33 -6.44 2.22
CA MET A 87 -15.74 -5.67 1.12
C MET A 87 -15.69 -6.46 -0.20
N TYR A 88 -16.30 -7.65 -0.25
CA TYR A 88 -16.37 -8.45 -1.46
C TYR A 88 -17.06 -7.67 -2.58
N ASP A 89 -16.34 -7.46 -3.68
CA ASP A 89 -16.81 -6.73 -4.85
C ASP A 89 -16.23 -7.37 -6.12
N PRO A 90 -16.96 -8.32 -6.74
CA PRO A 90 -16.48 -9.04 -7.92
C PRO A 90 -16.58 -8.24 -9.22
N VAL A 91 -17.21 -7.06 -9.21
CA VAL A 91 -17.42 -6.26 -10.42
C VAL A 91 -16.16 -5.45 -10.72
N TRP A 92 -15.64 -5.58 -11.93
CA TRP A 92 -14.50 -4.80 -12.42
C TRP A 92 -14.98 -3.59 -13.21
N TYR A 93 -14.55 -2.41 -12.77
CA TYR A 93 -14.83 -1.12 -13.39
C TYR A 93 -13.53 -0.34 -13.60
N PRO A 94 -13.51 0.71 -14.45
CA PRO A 94 -12.26 1.37 -14.86
C PRO A 94 -11.36 1.82 -13.70
N GLN A 95 -11.93 2.39 -12.64
CA GLN A 95 -11.17 2.85 -11.48
C GLN A 95 -10.53 1.68 -10.72
N LYS A 96 -11.26 0.57 -10.48
CA LYS A 96 -10.69 -0.65 -9.88
C LYS A 96 -9.57 -1.23 -10.73
N THR A 97 -9.75 -1.29 -12.05
CA THR A 97 -8.71 -1.75 -12.97
C THR A 97 -7.48 -0.84 -12.95
N ALA A 98 -7.69 0.48 -12.95
CA ALA A 98 -6.61 1.45 -12.85
C ALA A 98 -5.83 1.31 -11.53
N SER A 99 -6.55 1.13 -10.42
CA SER A 99 -5.96 0.84 -9.09
C SER A 99 -5.09 -0.42 -9.16
N ALA A 100 -5.66 -1.55 -9.60
CA ALA A 100 -4.95 -2.82 -9.68
C ALA A 100 -3.66 -2.75 -10.53
N VAL A 101 -3.70 -2.03 -11.66
CA VAL A 101 -2.52 -1.82 -12.51
C VAL A 101 -1.49 -0.95 -11.81
N ALA A 102 -1.91 0.17 -11.21
CA ALA A 102 -1.01 1.05 -10.47
C ALA A 102 -0.35 0.32 -9.29
N GLU A 103 -1.12 -0.42 -8.50
CA GLU A 103 -0.65 -1.23 -7.38
C GLU A 103 0.30 -2.34 -7.84
N ALA A 104 0.03 -3.01 -8.95
CA ALA A 104 0.92 -4.03 -9.51
C ALA A 104 2.26 -3.45 -9.97
N VAL A 105 2.22 -2.33 -10.70
CA VAL A 105 3.43 -1.61 -11.12
C VAL A 105 4.20 -1.08 -9.91
N GLY A 106 3.48 -0.52 -8.92
CA GLY A 106 4.03 -0.02 -7.67
C GLY A 106 4.74 -1.11 -6.88
N THR A 107 4.08 -2.27 -6.71
CA THR A 107 4.61 -3.46 -6.05
C THR A 107 5.88 -3.96 -6.71
N ALA A 108 5.84 -4.17 -8.04
CA ALA A 108 7.01 -4.66 -8.78
C ALA A 108 8.19 -3.69 -8.73
N ALA A 109 7.93 -2.40 -8.93
CA ALA A 109 8.97 -1.38 -8.90
C ALA A 109 9.53 -1.15 -7.48
N ALA A 110 8.68 -1.18 -6.45
CA ALA A 110 9.11 -1.09 -5.06
C ALA A 110 9.92 -2.30 -4.61
N LEU A 111 9.54 -3.51 -5.04
CA LEU A 111 10.31 -4.73 -4.80
C LEU A 111 11.69 -4.64 -5.46
N ALA A 112 11.77 -4.18 -6.71
CA ALA A 112 13.05 -3.95 -7.37
C ALA A 112 13.92 -2.95 -6.58
N GLY A 113 13.36 -1.82 -6.15
CA GLY A 113 14.08 -0.84 -5.33
C GLY A 113 14.51 -1.40 -3.97
N LEU A 114 13.71 -2.28 -3.37
CA LEU A 114 14.01 -2.96 -2.11
C LEU A 114 15.21 -3.91 -2.27
N LEU A 115 15.22 -4.73 -3.34
CA LEU A 115 16.29 -5.67 -3.65
C LEU A 115 17.60 -4.97 -4.02
N LEU A 116 17.53 -3.81 -4.66
CA LEU A 116 18.69 -2.99 -5.00
C LEU A 116 19.22 -2.18 -3.80
N SER A 117 18.40 -2.00 -2.76
CA SER A 117 18.78 -1.28 -1.55
C SER A 117 19.48 -2.19 -0.55
N ARG A 118 20.60 -1.72 0.02
CA ARG A 118 21.32 -2.51 1.02
C ARG A 118 20.58 -2.48 2.37
N PRO A 119 20.29 -3.63 2.99
CA PRO A 119 19.68 -3.65 4.31
C PRO A 119 20.59 -2.98 5.35
N PRO A 120 20.02 -2.38 6.41
CA PRO A 120 20.82 -1.84 7.51
C PRO A 120 21.69 -2.96 8.09
N ARG A 121 23.01 -2.75 8.15
CA ARG A 121 23.92 -3.68 8.85
C ARG A 121 23.65 -3.57 10.35
N TRP A 122 22.75 -4.39 10.87
CA TRP A 122 22.36 -4.38 12.28
C TRP A 122 23.37 -5.03 13.24
N GLY A 123 24.63 -5.22 12.82
CA GLY A 123 25.68 -5.86 13.62
C GLY A 123 26.93 -4.99 13.75
N GLY A 124 27.23 -4.54 14.98
CA GLY A 124 28.55 -3.95 15.27
C GLY A 124 28.70 -3.09 16.52
N ARG A 125 27.63 -2.76 17.27
CA ARG A 125 27.72 -1.82 18.41
C ARG A 125 27.63 -2.46 19.80
N TRP A 126 27.70 -3.79 19.94
CA TRP A 126 27.66 -4.46 21.26
C TRP A 126 29.02 -4.95 21.78
N ARG A 127 30.11 -4.84 21.01
CA ARG A 127 31.42 -5.45 21.35
C ARG A 127 32.52 -4.49 21.82
N ARG A 128 32.19 -3.25 22.22
CA ARG A 128 33.17 -2.21 22.64
C ARG A 128 32.87 -1.55 24.00
N ARG A 129 32.27 -2.27 24.96
CA ARG A 129 32.06 -1.77 26.34
C ARG A 129 32.51 -2.76 27.43
N ARG A 130 33.45 -3.66 27.11
CA ARG A 130 34.08 -4.57 28.07
C ARG A 130 35.58 -4.65 27.78
N LEU A 131 36.30 -3.55 27.98
CA LEU A 131 37.75 -3.53 28.22
C LEU A 131 38.03 -2.29 29.09
#